data_AF-A0A8H9I8M5-F1
#
_entry.id   AF-A0A8H9I8M5-F1
#
_cell.length_a   1.000
_cell.length_b   1.000
_cell.length_c   1.000
_cell.angle_alpha   90.00
_cell.angle_beta   90.00
_cell.angle_gamma   90.00
#
_symmetry.space_group_name_H-M   'P 1'
#
loop_
_entity.id
_entity.type
_entity.pdbx_description
1 polymer ?
#
loop_
_entity_poly.entity_id
_entity_poly.type
_entity_poly.pdbx_seq_one_letter_code
_entity_poly.pdbx_strand_id
1 'polypeptide(L)'
;MTLDIHHTIIPPISGIEIRERLLFGTTKHTESGKTTLSDPMMVIHCIIHLFYNKDYEKSFRDIFDIHLLLTDYQEKYQLTSICQLADELGFSKEIYYACALTDAIFKTQRVKNLTGQSARYTHVTTTNFFIKNIILPTIMPHHDLINTPWNNFARTIMFLRGHYLKMPLKVLVPHIWVKFNRALVMLVMGPHHYEK
;
A
#
# COMPACT_ATOMS: atom_id res chain seq x y z
N MET A 1 -20.92 11.81 -0.01
CA MET A 1 -20.59 10.45 -0.49
C MET A 1 -19.54 10.60 -1.57
N THR A 2 -18.37 9.99 -1.42
CA THR A 2 -17.31 9.99 -2.43
C THR A 2 -17.30 8.64 -3.13
N LEU A 3 -17.29 8.63 -4.46
CA LEU A 3 -17.16 7.42 -5.27
C LEU A 3 -15.74 7.39 -5.85
N ASP A 4 -15.00 6.32 -5.56
CA ASP A 4 -13.63 6.16 -6.05
C ASP A 4 -13.61 5.20 -7.24
N ILE A 5 -13.23 5.71 -8.42
CA ILE A 5 -13.27 4.97 -9.69
C ILE A 5 -11.84 4.74 -10.13
N HIS A 6 -11.47 3.47 -10.32
CA HIS A 6 -10.15 3.06 -10.73
C HIS A 6 -10.21 2.22 -12.00
N HIS A 7 -9.31 2.49 -12.96
CA HIS A 7 -9.13 1.63 -14.14
C HIS A 7 -8.44 0.30 -13.82
N THR A 8 -7.62 0.27 -12.77
CA THR A 8 -6.95 -0.90 -12.22
C THR A 8 -6.58 -0.61 -10.76
N ILE A 9 -6.34 -1.65 -9.97
CA ILE A 9 -6.07 -1.53 -8.53
C ILE A 9 -4.76 -0.78 -8.24
N ILE A 10 -3.82 -0.75 -9.19
CA ILE A 10 -2.56 -0.02 -9.07
C ILE A 10 -2.44 1.01 -10.20
N PRO A 11 -1.98 2.24 -9.93
CA PRO A 11 -1.73 3.22 -11.00
C PRO A 11 -0.85 2.63 -12.12
N PRO A 12 -1.26 2.71 -13.40
CA PRO A 12 -0.49 2.14 -14.53
C PRO A 12 0.95 2.64 -14.61
N ILE A 13 1.19 3.87 -14.16
CA ILE A 13 2.51 4.50 -14.09
C ILE A 13 3.51 3.80 -13.16
N SER A 14 3.03 2.95 -12.24
CA SER A 14 3.89 2.10 -11.39
C SER A 14 4.68 1.07 -12.19
N GLY A 15 4.24 0.72 -13.41
CA GLY A 15 4.80 -0.36 -14.21
C GLY A 15 4.42 -1.76 -13.74
N ILE A 16 3.56 -1.88 -12.71
CA ILE A 16 3.02 -3.17 -12.25
C ILE A 16 1.74 -3.47 -13.01
N GLU A 17 1.73 -4.58 -13.74
CA GLU A 17 0.56 -5.04 -14.50
C GLU A 17 -0.15 -6.16 -13.74
N ILE A 18 -1.42 -5.92 -13.39
CA ILE A 18 -2.28 -6.93 -12.78
C ILE A 18 -3.18 -7.49 -13.88
N ARG A 19 -3.07 -8.80 -14.14
CA ARG A 19 -3.89 -9.49 -15.14
C ARG A 19 -5.37 -9.46 -14.73
N GLU A 20 -6.24 -9.05 -15.64
CA GLU A 20 -7.69 -8.95 -15.41
C GLU A 20 -8.32 -10.26 -14.89
N ARG A 21 -7.86 -11.40 -15.42
CA ARG A 21 -8.32 -12.72 -14.97
C ARG A 21 -8.11 -12.97 -13.48
N LEU A 22 -7.08 -12.38 -12.86
CA LEU A 22 -6.84 -12.53 -11.42
C LEU A 22 -7.77 -11.65 -10.57
N LEU A 23 -8.31 -10.57 -11.15
CA LEU A 23 -9.27 -9.69 -10.50
C LEU A 23 -10.70 -10.21 -10.62
N PHE A 24 -11.09 -10.61 -11.83
CA PHE A 24 -12.49 -10.94 -12.15
C PHE A 24 -12.72 -12.42 -12.44
N GLY A 25 -11.68 -13.26 -12.48
CA GLY A 25 -11.83 -14.71 -12.66
C GLY A 25 -12.40 -15.41 -11.43
N THR A 26 -12.31 -14.78 -10.25
CA THR A 26 -12.92 -15.24 -9.00
C THR A 26 -13.61 -14.06 -8.32
N THR A 27 -14.86 -13.81 -8.68
CA THR A 27 -15.71 -12.79 -8.04
C THR A 27 -16.73 -13.43 -7.11
N LYS A 28 -17.20 -12.66 -6.14
CA LYS A 28 -18.27 -13.05 -5.21
C LYS A 28 -19.50 -12.19 -5.46
N HIS A 29 -20.68 -12.80 -5.44
CA HIS A 29 -21.94 -12.06 -5.44
C HIS A 29 -22.40 -11.83 -4.01
N THR A 30 -22.77 -10.59 -3.72
CA THR A 30 -23.38 -10.22 -2.44
C THR A 30 -24.86 -10.57 -2.45
N GLU A 31 -25.46 -10.71 -1.26
CA GLU A 31 -26.90 -10.93 -1.11
C GLU A 31 -27.73 -9.81 -1.75
N SER A 32 -27.17 -8.61 -1.84
CA SER A 32 -27.75 -7.44 -2.53
C SER A 32 -27.60 -7.45 -4.05
N GLY A 33 -27.13 -8.55 -4.65
CA GLY A 33 -26.98 -8.71 -6.10
C GLY A 33 -25.80 -7.96 -6.72
N LYS A 34 -24.86 -7.46 -5.90
CA LYS A 34 -23.65 -6.77 -6.38
C LYS A 34 -22.51 -7.77 -6.52
N THR A 35 -21.59 -7.49 -7.45
CA THR A 35 -20.38 -8.29 -7.63
C THR A 35 -19.22 -7.59 -6.94
N THR A 36 -18.45 -8.34 -6.15
CA THR A 36 -17.23 -7.89 -5.49
C THR A 36 -16.06 -8.84 -5.77
N LEU A 37 -14.84 -8.41 -5.47
CA LEU A 37 -13.65 -9.26 -5.54
C LEU A 37 -13.80 -10.49 -4.63
N SER A 38 -13.12 -11.58 -4.95
CA SER A 38 -13.00 -12.69 -4.01
C SER A 38 -12.33 -12.24 -2.71
N ASP A 39 -12.66 -12.91 -1.61
CA ASP A 39 -12.13 -12.62 -0.28
C ASP A 39 -10.58 -12.50 -0.25
N PRO A 40 -9.77 -13.40 -0.88
CA PRO A 40 -8.32 -13.23 -0.90
C PRO A 40 -7.87 -12.00 -1.73
N MET A 41 -8.54 -11.71 -2.85
CA MET A 41 -8.20 -10.56 -3.69
C MET A 41 -8.56 -9.25 -3.01
N MET A 42 -9.61 -9.22 -2.19
CA MET A 42 -9.98 -8.06 -1.37
C MET A 42 -8.91 -7.73 -0.32
N VAL A 43 -8.34 -8.76 0.32
CA VAL A 43 -7.19 -8.58 1.23
C VAL A 43 -6.00 -7.98 0.48
N ILE A 44 -5.64 -8.53 -0.68
CA ILE A 44 -4.56 -7.99 -1.51
C ILE A 44 -4.84 -6.54 -1.92
N HIS A 45 -6.07 -6.22 -2.30
CA HIS A 45 -6.49 -4.87 -2.68
C HIS A 45 -6.28 -3.87 -1.53
N CYS A 46 -6.72 -4.20 -0.31
CA CYS A 46 -6.49 -3.35 0.87
C CYS A 46 -5.00 -3.18 1.18
N ILE A 47 -4.21 -4.24 1.04
CA ILE A 47 -2.75 -4.20 1.24
C ILE A 47 -2.07 -3.30 0.21
N ILE A 48 -2.49 -3.37 -1.06
CA ILE A 48 -2.03 -2.47 -2.11
C ILE A 48 -2.38 -1.02 -1.75
N HIS A 49 -3.61 -0.75 -1.31
CA HIS A 49 -4.01 0.59 -0.89
C HIS A 49 -3.09 1.12 0.22
N LEU A 50 -2.80 0.32 1.26
CA LEU A 50 -1.91 0.75 2.34
C LEU A 50 -0.48 1.08 1.87
N PHE A 51 0.10 0.29 0.97
CA PHE A 51 1.53 0.42 0.61
C PHE A 51 1.84 1.25 -0.63
N TYR A 52 0.87 1.41 -1.53
CA TYR A 52 1.04 2.09 -2.81
C TYR A 52 0.25 3.39 -2.93
N ASN A 53 -0.69 3.67 -2.01
CA ASN A 53 -1.38 4.96 -2.01
C ASN A 53 -0.56 6.04 -1.28
N LYS A 54 -0.79 7.31 -1.64
CA LYS A 54 0.07 8.45 -1.22
C LYS A 54 -0.20 8.95 0.19
N ASP A 55 -1.40 8.69 0.71
CA ASP A 55 -1.90 9.35 1.91
C ASP A 55 -1.85 8.40 3.11
N TYR A 56 -0.82 8.57 3.95
CA TYR A 56 -0.66 7.80 5.18
C TYR A 56 -1.50 8.34 6.34
N GLU A 57 -2.25 9.45 6.17
CA GLU A 57 -3.14 9.96 7.23
C GLU A 57 -4.25 8.96 7.58
N LYS A 58 -4.65 8.13 6.61
CA LYS A 58 -5.68 7.08 6.78
C LYS A 58 -5.08 5.69 7.01
N SER A 59 -3.77 5.57 7.13
CA SER A 59 -3.08 4.27 7.18
C SER A 59 -3.47 3.41 8.39
N PHE A 60 -3.85 4.01 9.53
CA PHE A 60 -4.39 3.25 10.67
C PHE A 60 -5.73 2.57 10.34
N ARG A 61 -6.60 3.24 9.56
CA ARG A 61 -7.85 2.64 9.08
C ARG A 61 -7.55 1.49 8.13
N ASP A 62 -6.65 1.70 7.19
CA ASP A 62 -6.30 0.67 6.20
C ASP A 62 -5.73 -0.59 6.88
N ILE A 63 -4.86 -0.46 7.91
CA ILE A 63 -4.35 -1.62 8.65
C ILE A 63 -5.45 -2.30 9.50
N PHE A 64 -6.42 -1.53 10.00
CA PHE A 64 -7.55 -2.07 10.75
C PHE A 64 -8.49 -2.87 9.83
N ASP A 65 -8.79 -2.35 8.63
CA ASP A 65 -9.57 -3.04 7.61
C ASP A 65 -8.88 -4.34 7.19
N ILE A 66 -7.56 -4.30 6.96
CA ILE A 66 -6.75 -5.50 6.69
C ILE A 66 -6.84 -6.49 7.85
N HIS A 67 -6.77 -6.02 9.10
CA HIS A 67 -6.87 -6.90 10.26
C HIS A 67 -8.23 -7.61 10.32
N LEU A 68 -9.33 -6.89 10.08
CA LEU A 68 -10.68 -7.44 10.07
C LEU A 68 -10.87 -8.45 8.94
N LEU A 69 -10.44 -8.12 7.71
CA LEU A 69 -10.52 -9.03 6.57
C LEU A 69 -9.70 -10.29 6.79
N LEU A 70 -8.48 -10.17 7.34
CA LEU A 70 -7.67 -11.34 7.67
C LEU A 70 -8.30 -12.19 8.78
N THR A 71 -8.93 -11.58 9.78
CA THR A 71 -9.65 -12.32 10.83
C THR A 71 -10.81 -13.13 10.24
N ASP A 72 -11.72 -12.48 9.50
CA ASP A 72 -12.87 -13.15 8.87
C ASP A 72 -12.43 -14.24 7.87
N TYR A 73 -11.36 -13.98 7.12
CA TYR A 73 -10.80 -14.94 6.18
C TYR A 73 -10.24 -16.18 6.89
N GLN A 74 -9.49 -15.98 7.98
CA GLN A 74 -8.87 -17.07 8.74
C GLN A 74 -9.88 -17.99 9.44
N GLU A 75 -11.09 -17.51 9.74
CA GLU A 75 -12.17 -18.34 10.28
C GLU A 75 -12.69 -19.35 9.26
N LYS A 76 -12.62 -19.01 7.96
CA LYS A 76 -13.17 -19.81 6.86
C LYS A 76 -12.11 -20.60 6.10
N TYR A 77 -10.90 -20.04 5.99
CA TYR A 77 -9.84 -20.52 5.10
C TYR A 77 -8.45 -20.36 5.72
N GLN A 78 -7.47 -21.10 5.20
CA GLN A 78 -6.06 -20.93 5.58
C GLN A 78 -5.43 -19.77 4.80
N LEU A 79 -4.43 -19.09 5.39
CA LEU A 79 -3.68 -18.01 4.74
C LEU A 79 -2.91 -18.47 3.49
N THR A 80 -2.72 -19.77 3.30
CA THR A 80 -1.99 -20.37 2.18
C THR A 80 -2.47 -19.87 0.81
N SER A 81 -3.77 -19.76 0.60
CA SER A 81 -4.33 -19.30 -0.69
C SER A 81 -4.08 -17.81 -0.95
N ILE A 82 -4.11 -16.97 0.10
CA ILE A 82 -3.70 -15.56 -0.02
C ILE A 82 -2.20 -15.46 -0.33
N CYS A 83 -1.37 -16.30 0.32
CA CYS A 83 0.07 -16.33 0.06
C CYS A 83 0.37 -16.74 -1.40
N GLN A 84 -0.33 -17.75 -1.92
CA GLN A 84 -0.21 -18.18 -3.32
C GLN A 84 -0.62 -17.07 -4.29
N LEU A 85 -1.76 -16.42 -4.05
CA LEU A 85 -2.21 -15.30 -4.86
C LEU A 85 -1.22 -14.14 -4.83
N ALA A 86 -0.64 -13.84 -3.66
CA ALA A 86 0.38 -12.81 -3.52
C ALA A 86 1.67 -13.17 -4.26
N ASP A 87 2.08 -14.43 -4.25
CA ASP A 87 3.24 -14.92 -5.00
C ASP A 87 3.02 -14.78 -6.52
N GLU A 88 1.81 -15.09 -7.01
CA GLU A 88 1.44 -14.91 -8.43
C GLU A 88 1.41 -13.44 -8.85
N LEU A 89 0.96 -12.55 -7.95
CA LEU A 89 0.86 -11.11 -8.21
C LEU A 89 2.15 -10.32 -7.90
N GLY A 90 3.12 -10.94 -7.23
CA GLY A 90 4.37 -10.29 -6.81
C GLY A 90 4.24 -9.41 -5.55
N PHE A 91 3.22 -9.61 -4.71
CA PHE A 91 2.97 -8.87 -3.46
C PHE A 91 3.33 -9.64 -2.19
N SER A 92 4.16 -10.69 -2.29
CA SER A 92 4.53 -11.54 -1.15
C SER A 92 5.19 -10.75 0.00
N LYS A 93 5.94 -9.71 -0.35
CA LYS A 93 6.61 -8.83 0.62
C LYS A 93 5.59 -7.95 1.36
N GLU A 94 4.59 -7.45 0.66
CA GLU A 94 3.52 -6.63 1.22
C GLU A 94 2.58 -7.45 2.10
N ILE A 95 2.30 -8.71 1.75
CA ILE A 95 1.62 -9.66 2.66
C ILE A 95 2.40 -9.81 3.95
N TYR A 96 3.71 -10.04 3.85
CA TYR A 96 4.56 -10.14 5.04
C TYR A 96 4.46 -8.88 5.91
N TYR A 97 4.58 -7.70 5.30
CA TYR A 97 4.43 -6.42 6.00
C TYR A 97 3.08 -6.29 6.70
N ALA A 98 1.98 -6.57 5.99
CA ALA A 98 0.64 -6.51 6.55
C ALA A 98 0.49 -7.44 7.76
N CYS A 99 0.87 -8.72 7.64
CA CYS A 99 0.79 -9.68 8.73
C CYS A 99 1.64 -9.26 9.93
N ALA A 100 2.90 -8.86 9.70
CA ALA A 100 3.81 -8.43 10.77
C ALA A 100 3.31 -7.17 11.51
N LEU A 101 2.72 -6.21 10.78
CA LEU A 101 2.10 -5.03 11.38
C LEU A 101 0.87 -5.41 12.21
N THR A 102 0.00 -6.28 11.67
CA THR A 102 -1.17 -6.71 12.44
C THR A 102 -0.79 -7.51 13.68
N ASP A 103 0.27 -8.33 13.62
CA ASP A 103 0.80 -9.05 14.77
C ASP A 103 1.35 -8.08 15.83
N ALA A 104 2.04 -7.02 15.41
CA ALA A 104 2.57 -6.00 16.32
C ALA A 104 1.47 -5.19 17.02
N ILE A 105 0.47 -4.75 16.25
CA ILE A 105 -0.60 -3.83 16.71
C ILE A 105 -1.70 -4.58 17.46
N PHE A 106 -2.24 -5.65 16.86
CA PHE A 106 -3.41 -6.38 17.35
C PHE A 106 -3.07 -7.67 18.10
N LYS A 107 -1.77 -7.95 18.32
CA LYS A 107 -1.29 -9.14 19.05
C LYS A 107 -1.72 -10.47 18.43
N THR A 108 -1.86 -10.49 17.10
CA THR A 108 -2.08 -11.73 16.33
C THR A 108 -0.77 -12.51 16.14
N GLN A 109 -0.85 -13.74 15.61
CA GLN A 109 0.32 -14.60 15.31
C GLN A 109 0.32 -15.09 13.86
N ARG A 110 -0.03 -14.21 12.91
CA ARG A 110 -0.24 -14.55 11.50
C ARG A 110 1.07 -14.84 10.76
N VAL A 111 2.17 -14.18 11.14
CA VAL A 111 3.48 -14.38 10.49
C VAL A 111 3.94 -15.84 10.54
N LYS A 112 3.57 -16.59 11.61
CA LYS A 112 3.91 -18.01 11.75
C LYS A 112 3.23 -18.91 10.72
N ASN A 113 2.08 -18.46 10.19
CA ASN A 113 1.26 -19.22 9.25
C ASN A 113 1.47 -18.79 7.79
N LEU A 114 2.44 -17.92 7.54
CA LEU A 114 2.81 -17.53 6.19
C LEU A 114 3.50 -18.68 5.45
N THR A 115 3.24 -18.78 4.15
CA THR A 115 3.79 -19.83 3.28
C THR A 115 4.35 -19.21 1.99
N GLY A 116 5.03 -20.01 1.17
CA GLY A 116 5.55 -19.55 -0.13
C GLY A 116 6.67 -18.50 0.01
N GLN A 117 6.70 -17.53 -0.90
CA GLN A 117 7.74 -16.49 -0.89
C GLN A 117 7.58 -15.52 0.30
N SER A 118 6.34 -15.31 0.78
CA SER A 118 6.06 -14.42 1.90
C SER A 118 6.78 -14.84 3.20
N ALA A 119 6.88 -16.15 3.46
CA ALA A 119 7.55 -16.71 4.64
C ALA A 119 9.06 -16.43 4.66
N ARG A 120 9.69 -16.23 3.49
CA ARG A 120 11.13 -15.95 3.39
C ARG A 120 11.51 -14.64 4.08
N TYR A 121 10.58 -13.69 4.14
CA TYR A 121 10.81 -12.37 4.74
C TYR A 121 10.82 -12.38 6.27
N THR A 122 10.30 -13.43 6.92
CA THR A 122 10.31 -13.60 8.39
C THR A 122 11.72 -13.52 8.97
N HIS A 123 12.71 -14.08 8.26
CA HIS A 123 14.10 -14.15 8.70
C HIS A 123 14.96 -12.97 8.21
N VAL A 124 14.38 -12.03 7.45
CA VAL A 124 15.14 -10.91 6.87
C VAL A 124 15.19 -9.76 7.87
N THR A 125 16.34 -9.60 8.52
CA THR A 125 16.56 -8.58 9.56
C THR A 125 16.30 -7.15 9.09
N THR A 126 16.70 -6.81 7.86
CA THR A 126 16.48 -5.47 7.28
C THR A 126 14.99 -5.18 7.09
N THR A 127 14.22 -6.19 6.71
CA THR A 127 12.77 -6.10 6.52
C THR A 127 12.08 -5.90 7.86
N ASN A 128 12.48 -6.66 8.89
CA ASN A 128 11.95 -6.53 10.25
C ASN A 128 12.30 -5.19 10.88
N PHE A 129 13.52 -4.72 10.66
CA PHE A 129 13.95 -3.40 11.08
C PHE A 129 13.10 -2.30 10.43
N PHE A 130 12.85 -2.40 9.11
CA PHE A 130 12.05 -1.43 8.38
C PHE A 130 10.60 -1.38 8.89
N ILE A 131 9.97 -2.53 9.14
CA ILE A 131 8.61 -2.60 9.71
C ILE A 131 8.57 -1.91 11.07
N LYS A 132 9.45 -2.34 11.98
CA LYS A 132 9.41 -1.89 13.38
C LYS A 132 9.74 -0.40 13.53
N ASN A 133 10.72 0.09 12.76
CA ASN A 133 11.25 1.44 12.96
C ASN A 133 10.71 2.48 11.98
N ILE A 134 10.15 2.07 10.83
CA ILE A 134 9.66 3.01 9.81
C ILE A 134 8.15 2.86 9.59
N ILE A 135 7.67 1.65 9.26
CA ILE A 135 6.25 1.50 8.89
C ILE A 135 5.34 1.64 10.11
N LEU A 136 5.64 0.94 11.21
CA LEU A 136 4.81 0.95 12.40
C LEU A 136 4.62 2.36 13.00
N PRO A 137 5.68 3.20 13.17
CA PRO A 137 5.50 4.58 13.63
C PRO A 137 4.71 5.47 12.67
N THR A 138 4.75 5.18 11.37
CA THR A 138 4.01 5.93 10.35
C THR A 138 2.50 5.65 10.43
N ILE A 139 2.12 4.40 10.71
CA ILE A 139 0.73 3.95 10.79
C ILE A 139 0.02 4.45 12.07
N MET A 140 0.78 4.77 13.12
CA MET A 140 0.18 5.24 14.37
C MET A 140 -0.54 6.59 14.20
N PRO A 141 -1.73 6.76 14.82
CA PRO A 141 -2.51 7.99 14.73
C PRO A 141 -1.72 9.25 15.08
N HIS A 142 -2.04 10.35 14.42
CA HIS A 142 -1.48 11.65 14.75
C HIS A 142 -2.11 12.17 16.04
N HIS A 143 -1.37 12.10 17.13
CA HIS A 143 -1.80 12.61 18.43
C HIS A 143 -0.58 13.11 19.21
N ASP A 144 -0.67 14.28 19.82
CA ASP A 144 0.47 14.94 20.49
C ASP A 144 1.10 14.06 21.58
N LEU A 145 0.29 13.27 22.28
CA LEU A 145 0.74 12.32 23.30
C LEU A 145 1.58 11.15 22.76
N ILE A 146 1.49 10.83 21.47
CA ILE A 146 2.13 9.65 20.83
C ILE A 146 3.18 10.09 19.81
N ASN A 147 3.08 11.33 19.32
CA ASN A 147 3.98 11.88 18.33
C ASN A 147 5.38 12.10 18.90
N THR A 148 6.36 11.42 18.29
CA THR A 148 7.77 11.66 18.54
C THR A 148 8.42 12.26 17.28
N PRO A 149 9.57 12.94 17.40
CA PRO A 149 10.34 13.39 16.24
C PRO A 149 10.69 12.24 15.29
N TRP A 150 10.89 11.04 15.82
CA TRP A 150 11.13 9.84 15.04
C TRP A 150 9.93 9.45 14.18
N ASN A 151 8.70 9.56 14.68
CA ASN A 151 7.50 9.27 13.91
C ASN A 151 7.40 10.21 12.70
N ASN A 152 7.73 11.50 12.86
CA ASN A 152 7.73 12.46 11.75
C ASN A 152 8.81 12.15 10.71
N PHE A 153 9.98 11.70 11.14
CA PHE A 153 11.03 11.24 10.23
C PHE A 153 10.61 9.98 9.46
N ALA A 154 10.04 9.00 10.15
CA ALA A 154 9.51 7.78 9.53
C ALA A 154 8.41 8.09 8.49
N ARG A 155 7.50 9.01 8.80
CA ARG A 155 6.48 9.50 7.87
C ARG A 155 7.07 10.14 6.63
N THR A 156 8.15 10.92 6.78
CA THR A 156 8.87 11.52 5.66
C THR A 156 9.48 10.45 4.75
N ILE A 157 10.08 9.40 5.33
CA ILE A 157 10.61 8.26 4.55
C ILE A 157 9.48 7.56 3.79
N MET A 158 8.35 7.29 4.44
CA MET A 158 7.20 6.63 3.80
C MET A 158 6.56 7.50 2.72
N PHE A 159 6.50 8.82 2.92
CA PHE A 159 6.06 9.78 1.92
C PHE A 159 6.94 9.75 0.66
N LEU A 160 8.27 9.73 0.84
CA LEU A 160 9.23 9.61 -0.26
C LEU A 160 9.09 8.25 -0.97
N ARG A 161 8.96 7.16 -0.21
CA ARG A 161 8.73 5.81 -0.76
C ARG A 161 7.45 5.74 -1.58
N GLY A 162 6.34 6.28 -1.08
CA GLY A 162 5.06 6.29 -1.79
C GLY A 162 5.12 7.09 -3.09
N HIS A 163 5.85 8.22 -3.09
CA HIS A 163 6.11 8.98 -4.31
C HIS A 163 6.92 8.20 -5.33
N TYR A 164 7.99 7.51 -4.89
CA TYR A 164 8.82 6.69 -5.75
C TYR A 164 8.06 5.52 -6.38
N LEU A 165 7.22 4.83 -5.61
CA LEU A 165 6.44 3.69 -6.10
C LEU A 165 5.36 4.08 -7.12
N LYS A 166 4.78 5.27 -6.99
CA LYS A 166 3.78 5.77 -7.94
C LYS A 166 4.40 6.41 -9.18
N MET A 167 5.55 7.07 -9.05
CA MET A 167 6.24 7.73 -10.16
C MET A 167 7.71 7.29 -10.14
N PRO A 168 8.09 6.25 -10.91
CA PRO A 168 9.48 5.82 -10.96
C PRO A 168 10.37 6.99 -11.37
N LEU A 169 11.62 7.01 -10.89
CA LEU A 169 12.55 8.14 -11.06
C LEU A 169 12.68 8.60 -12.52
N LYS A 170 12.55 7.68 -13.47
CA LYS A 170 12.57 7.96 -14.91
C LYS A 170 11.48 8.94 -15.37
N VAL A 171 10.34 8.98 -14.67
CA VAL A 171 9.24 9.94 -14.92
C VAL A 171 9.34 11.13 -13.97
N LEU A 172 9.78 10.90 -12.73
CA LEU A 172 9.89 11.96 -11.72
C LEU A 172 10.93 13.02 -12.10
N VAL A 173 12.12 12.60 -12.55
CA VAL A 173 13.22 13.51 -12.93
C VAL A 173 12.81 14.46 -14.05
N PRO A 174 12.29 14.00 -15.21
CA PRO A 174 11.83 14.92 -16.26
C PRO A 174 10.65 15.77 -15.79
N HIS A 175 9.75 15.24 -14.97
CA HIS A 175 8.62 16.03 -14.44
C HIS A 175 9.09 17.18 -13.52
N ILE A 176 10.01 16.90 -12.58
CA ILE A 176 10.61 17.94 -11.73
C ILE A 176 11.37 18.95 -12.58
N TRP A 177 12.13 18.49 -13.58
CA TRP A 177 12.88 19.37 -14.49
C TRP A 177 11.96 20.33 -15.24
N VAL A 178 10.89 19.83 -15.86
CA VAL A 178 9.91 20.68 -16.57
C VAL A 178 9.24 21.67 -15.61
N LYS A 179 8.85 21.23 -14.40
CA LYS A 179 8.19 22.09 -13.42
C LYS A 179 9.14 23.16 -12.87
N PHE A 180 10.39 22.79 -12.62
CA PHE A 180 11.44 23.71 -12.19
C PHE A 180 11.74 24.76 -13.26
N ASN A 181 11.93 24.34 -14.51
CA ASN A 181 12.14 25.27 -15.63
C ASN A 181 10.96 26.22 -15.82
N ARG A 182 9.72 25.72 -15.75
CA ARG A 182 8.53 26.57 -15.80
C ARG A 182 8.51 27.59 -14.67
N ALA A 183 8.79 27.18 -13.44
CA ALA A 183 8.84 28.08 -12.29
C ALA A 183 9.94 29.14 -12.45
N LEU A 184 11.11 28.75 -12.95
CA LEU A 184 12.22 29.65 -13.21
C LEU A 184 11.87 30.68 -14.31
N VAL A 185 11.23 30.24 -15.40
CA VAL A 185 10.75 31.13 -16.45
C VAL A 185 9.67 32.09 -15.92
N MET A 186 8.72 31.62 -15.12
CA MET A 186 7.71 32.49 -14.50
C MET A 186 8.33 33.51 -13.53
N LEU A 187 9.40 33.13 -12.82
CA LEU A 187 10.11 34.04 -11.92
C LEU A 187 10.85 35.14 -12.70
N VAL A 188 11.47 34.80 -13.83
CA VAL A 188 12.29 35.73 -14.63
C VAL A 188 11.44 36.58 -15.59
N MET A 189 10.45 35.97 -16.25
CA MET A 189 9.66 36.62 -17.32
C MET A 189 8.24 37.03 -16.87
N GLY A 190 7.86 36.71 -15.63
CA GLY A 190 6.52 36.98 -15.11
C GLY A 190 5.49 35.88 -15.46
N PRO A 191 4.35 35.84 -14.74
CA PRO A 191 3.35 34.77 -14.87
C PRO A 191 2.66 34.73 -16.24
N HIS A 192 2.60 35.87 -16.95
CA HIS A 192 1.93 35.98 -18.26
C HIS A 192 2.72 35.34 -19.42
N HIS A 193 3.94 34.85 -19.21
CA HIS A 193 4.74 34.26 -20.27
C HIS A 193 4.09 33.01 -20.91
N TYR A 194 3.23 32.31 -20.16
CA TYR A 194 2.52 31.11 -20.63
C TYR A 194 1.02 31.31 -20.88
N GLU A 195 0.50 32.52 -20.68
CA GLU A 195 -0.87 32.88 -21.02
C GLU A 195 -0.88 33.47 -22.44
N LYS A 196 -1.35 32.68 -23.40
CA LYS A 196 -1.77 33.15 -24.72
C LYS A 196 -3.26 32.89 -24.88
#